data_AF-A0A537JX49-F1
#
_entry.id   AF-A0A537JX49-F1
#
_cell.length_a   1.000
_cell.length_b   1.000
_cell.length_c   1.000
_cell.angle_alpha   90.00
_cell.angle_beta   90.00
_cell.angle_gamma   90.00
#
_symmetry.space_group_name_H-M   'P 1'
#
loop_
_entity.id
_entity.type
_entity.pdbx_description
1 polymer ?
#
loop_
_entity_poly.entity_id
_entity_poly.type
_entity_poly.pdbx_seq_one_letter_code
_entity_poly.pdbx_strand_id
1 'polypeptide(L)'
;MSDALFQNFSTVQSNEQPVPNTIAAAATITPLTLITFLTGTTQVVTINPPVTGQHMLVLIFTNGSPGAFTTAGNIKAAYQPIQNLPVVLFYDPVTALYWGFPGTLT
;
A
#
# COMPACT_ATOMS: atom_id res chain seq x y z
N MET A 1 -13.26 -18.33 -5.79
CA MET A 1 -13.39 -18.27 -4.32
C MET A 1 -13.68 -16.82 -3.97
N SER A 2 -14.73 -16.54 -3.21
CA SER A 2 -14.98 -15.19 -2.69
C SER A 2 -13.83 -14.82 -1.77
N ASP A 3 -13.19 -13.71 -2.06
CA ASP A 3 -12.08 -13.19 -1.27
C ASP A 3 -12.58 -12.81 0.13
N ALA A 4 -12.44 -13.73 1.08
CA ALA A 4 -12.96 -13.59 2.44
C ALA A 4 -12.33 -12.41 3.20
N LEU A 5 -11.19 -11.89 2.71
CA LEU A 5 -10.46 -10.78 3.33
C LEU A 5 -10.74 -9.44 2.65
N PHE A 6 -11.53 -9.40 1.57
CA PHE A 6 -11.87 -8.15 0.87
C PHE A 6 -12.47 -7.10 1.81
N GLN A 7 -13.22 -7.54 2.83
CA GLN A 7 -13.81 -6.62 3.80
C GLN A 7 -12.76 -5.83 4.61
N ASN A 8 -11.53 -6.33 4.75
CA ASN A 8 -10.42 -5.62 5.43
C ASN A 8 -9.88 -4.45 4.60
N PHE A 9 -10.27 -4.37 3.32
CA PHE A 9 -9.88 -3.33 2.36
C PHE A 9 -11.05 -2.40 2.00
N SER A 10 -12.20 -2.54 2.68
CA SER A 10 -13.34 -1.63 2.52
C SER A 10 -12.98 -0.22 3.02
N THR A 11 -13.37 0.79 2.24
CA THR A 11 -13.23 2.21 2.60
C THR A 11 -14.24 2.66 3.66
N VAL A 12 -15.34 1.93 3.81
CA VAL A 12 -16.29 2.12 4.90
C VAL A 12 -15.81 1.31 6.10
N GLN A 13 -15.49 2.00 7.20
CA GLN A 13 -14.97 1.37 8.41
C GLN A 13 -16.03 1.13 9.48
N SER A 14 -15.90 0.00 10.15
CA SER A 14 -16.60 -0.33 11.39
C SER A 14 -15.59 -0.74 12.46
N ASN A 15 -16.00 -0.72 13.73
CA ASN A 15 -15.15 -1.17 14.84
C ASN A 15 -14.83 -2.68 14.80
N GLU A 16 -15.46 -3.43 13.89
CA GLU A 16 -15.22 -4.86 13.69
C GLU A 16 -14.12 -5.14 12.66
N GLN A 17 -13.66 -4.11 11.92
CA GLN A 17 -12.54 -4.26 11.01
C GLN A 17 -11.20 -4.29 11.76
N PRO A 18 -10.20 -5.03 11.24
CA PRO A 18 -8.86 -5.01 11.82
C PRO A 18 -8.25 -3.60 11.82
N VAL A 19 -7.59 -3.27 12.92
CA VAL A 19 -6.82 -2.02 13.08
C VAL A 19 -5.67 -1.99 12.06
N PRO A 20 -5.28 -0.80 11.54
CA PRO A 20 -4.14 -0.68 10.65
C PRO A 20 -2.87 -1.35 11.19
N ASN A 21 -2.22 -2.14 10.35
CA ASN A 21 -0.98 -2.83 10.73
C ASN A 21 0.26 -1.95 10.52
N THR A 22 1.29 -2.17 11.32
CA THR A 22 2.62 -1.60 11.11
C THR A 22 3.57 -2.71 10.69
N ILE A 23 4.22 -2.55 9.54
CA ILE A 23 5.19 -3.51 9.00
C ILE A 23 6.52 -2.82 8.71
N ALA A 24 7.61 -3.58 8.75
CA ALA A 24 8.92 -3.09 8.33
C ALA A 24 8.94 -2.88 6.81
N ALA A 25 9.54 -1.77 6.37
CA ALA A 25 9.81 -1.51 4.97
C ALA A 25 10.77 -2.57 4.43
N ALA A 26 10.43 -3.14 3.28
CA ALA A 26 11.19 -4.18 2.62
C ALA A 26 11.00 -4.07 1.10
N ALA A 27 11.87 -4.72 0.33
CA ALA A 27 11.74 -4.79 -1.12
C ALA A 27 10.40 -5.41 -1.57
N THR A 28 9.87 -6.32 -0.76
CA THR A 28 8.56 -6.94 -0.96
C THR A 28 7.74 -6.82 0.31
N ILE A 29 6.52 -6.28 0.21
CA ILE A 29 5.60 -6.09 1.34
C ILE A 29 4.26 -6.78 1.09
N THR A 30 3.57 -7.14 2.17
CA THR A 30 2.22 -7.75 2.11
C THR A 30 1.29 -7.02 3.09
N PRO A 31 0.62 -5.95 2.62
CA PRO A 31 -0.40 -5.25 3.41
C PRO A 31 -1.54 -6.19 3.79
N LEU A 32 -2.11 -6.04 4.98
CA LEU A 32 -3.22 -6.90 5.47
C LEU A 32 -4.53 -6.12 5.68
N THR A 33 -4.45 -4.80 5.60
CA THR A 33 -5.55 -3.85 5.82
C THR A 33 -5.47 -2.74 4.78
N LEU A 34 -6.56 -2.00 4.59
CA LEU A 34 -6.58 -0.83 3.69
C LEU A 34 -5.44 0.16 3.99
N ILE A 35 -5.25 0.47 5.27
CA ILE A 35 -4.20 1.38 5.74
C ILE A 35 -3.09 0.53 6.37
N THR A 36 -1.86 0.72 5.91
CA THR A 36 -0.67 0.08 6.46
C THR A 36 0.41 1.11 6.74
N PHE A 37 0.98 1.05 7.95
CA PHE A 37 2.15 1.85 8.32
C PHE A 37 3.43 1.09 7.94
N LEU A 38 4.34 1.79 7.27
CA LEU A 38 5.66 1.29 6.88
C LEU A 38 6.75 2.00 7.68
N THR A 39 7.57 1.22 8.38
CA THR A 39 8.73 1.75 9.14
C THR A 39 10.04 1.21 8.57
N GLY A 40 11.03 2.09 8.37
CA GLY A 40 12.33 1.73 7.81
C GLY A 40 12.71 2.57 6.58
N THR A 41 13.86 2.24 5.98
CA THR A 41 14.47 2.99 4.86
C THR A 41 14.54 2.18 3.58
N THR A 42 14.18 0.89 3.61
CA THR A 42 14.27 0.01 2.45
C THR A 42 13.28 0.41 1.37
N GLN A 43 13.75 0.43 0.12
CA GLN A 43 12.92 0.74 -1.04
C GLN A 43 11.89 -0.36 -1.27
N VAL A 44 10.65 0.01 -1.61
CA VAL A 44 9.57 -0.92 -1.94
C VAL A 44 9.55 -1.15 -3.45
N VAL A 45 9.66 -2.42 -3.85
CA VAL A 45 9.73 -2.83 -5.26
C VAL A 45 8.48 -3.61 -5.65
N THR A 46 7.99 -4.44 -4.74
CA THR A 46 6.86 -5.34 -4.97
C THR A 46 5.89 -5.28 -3.80
N ILE A 47 4.60 -5.28 -4.10
CA ILE A 47 3.51 -5.42 -3.13
C ILE A 47 2.76 -6.68 -3.50
N ASN A 48 2.73 -7.69 -2.62
CA ASN A 48 1.88 -8.85 -2.82
C ASN A 48 0.41 -8.39 -2.74
N PRO A 49 -0.38 -8.57 -3.81
CA PRO A 49 -1.79 -8.23 -3.79
C PRO A 49 -2.50 -9.01 -2.67
N PRO A 50 -3.09 -8.32 -1.68
CA PRO A 50 -3.75 -9.00 -0.58
C PRO A 50 -5.10 -9.59 -0.97
N VAL A 51 -5.67 -9.08 -2.06
CA VAL A 51 -6.97 -9.48 -2.59
C VAL A 51 -6.89 -9.68 -4.11
N THR A 52 -7.70 -10.58 -4.63
CA THR A 52 -7.83 -10.78 -6.08
C THR A 52 -8.82 -9.79 -6.68
N GLY A 53 -8.36 -8.98 -7.63
CA GLY A 53 -9.18 -7.98 -8.32
C GLY A 53 -8.76 -6.54 -8.01
N GLN A 54 -9.47 -5.56 -8.58
CA GLN A 54 -9.15 -4.14 -8.37
C GLN A 54 -9.38 -3.75 -6.90
N HIS A 55 -8.39 -3.10 -6.30
CA HIS A 55 -8.45 -2.65 -4.92
C HIS A 55 -7.55 -1.43 -4.70
N MET A 56 -7.76 -0.79 -3.56
CA MET A 56 -7.00 0.37 -3.11
C MET A 56 -6.18 0.00 -1.87
N LEU A 57 -4.99 0.57 -1.75
CA LEU A 57 -4.15 0.50 -0.56
C LEU A 57 -3.69 1.91 -0.18
N VAL A 58 -3.51 2.13 1.11
CA VAL A 58 -2.99 3.37 1.67
C VAL A 58 -1.77 3.04 2.50
N LEU A 59 -0.61 3.53 2.07
CA LEU A 59 0.66 3.31 2.76
C LEU A 59 1.11 4.60 3.42
N ILE A 60 1.43 4.54 4.72
CA ILE A 60 1.93 5.70 5.48
C ILE A 60 3.32 5.37 6.00
N PHE A 61 4.32 6.11 5.54
CA PHE A 61 5.70 5.90 5.97
C PHE A 61 5.98 6.69 7.24
N THR A 62 6.41 6.01 8.30
CA THR A 62 6.60 6.63 9.63
C THR A 62 8.03 7.10 9.89
N ASN A 63 8.98 6.71 9.04
CA ASN A 63 10.39 7.07 9.17
C ASN A 63 10.69 8.48 8.62
N GLY A 64 11.64 9.20 9.22
CA GLY A 64 12.06 10.54 8.77
C GLY A 64 12.76 10.55 7.41
N SER A 65 13.29 9.40 6.98
CA SER A 65 13.80 9.18 5.62
C SER A 65 13.19 7.89 5.04
N PRO A 66 11.97 7.96 4.47
CA PRO A 66 11.31 6.80 3.89
C PRO A 66 12.08 6.21 2.71
N GLY A 67 11.99 4.88 2.56
CA GLY A 67 12.41 4.23 1.33
C GLY A 67 11.52 4.60 0.15
N ALA A 68 12.11 4.76 -1.04
CA ALA A 68 11.39 5.04 -2.28
C ALA A 68 10.56 3.84 -2.75
N PHE A 69 9.52 4.09 -3.54
CA PHE A 69 8.99 3.10 -4.47
C PHE A 69 9.83 3.06 -5.74
N THR A 70 10.05 1.86 -6.28
CA THR A 70 10.78 1.67 -7.54
C THR A 70 10.01 0.78 -8.52
N THR A 71 10.26 0.99 -9.82
CA THR A 71 9.57 0.29 -10.90
C THR A 71 10.19 -1.06 -11.27
N ALA A 72 11.02 -1.64 -10.41
CA ALA A 72 11.67 -2.93 -10.69
C ALA A 72 10.74 -4.14 -10.47
N GLY A 73 9.59 -3.94 -9.81
CA GLY A 73 8.57 -4.97 -9.57
C GLY A 73 7.20 -4.53 -10.07
N ASN A 74 6.17 -4.67 -9.24
CA ASN A 74 4.79 -4.37 -9.63
C ASN A 74 4.33 -2.95 -9.29
N ILE A 75 5.25 -2.01 -9.09
CA ILE A 75 4.95 -0.59 -8.98
C ILE A 75 5.11 0.06 -10.35
N LYS A 76 4.10 0.81 -10.78
CA LYS A 76 4.11 1.43 -12.12
C LYS A 76 5.02 2.66 -12.22
N ALA A 77 5.07 3.48 -11.18
CA ALA A 77 5.81 4.74 -11.18
C ALA A 77 6.65 4.85 -9.90
N ALA A 78 7.92 5.22 -10.05
CA ALA A 78 8.78 5.49 -8.92
C ALA A 78 8.26 6.73 -8.17
N TYR A 79 8.32 6.69 -6.84
CA TYR A 79 7.82 7.77 -6.00
C TYR A 79 8.62 7.81 -4.70
N GLN A 80 8.96 9.00 -4.23
CA GLN A 80 9.62 9.20 -2.94
C GLN A 80 8.58 9.61 -1.89
N PRO A 81 8.24 8.73 -0.92
CA PRO A 81 7.28 9.07 0.12
C PRO A 81 7.81 10.14 1.06
N ILE A 82 6.88 10.90 1.61
CA ILE A 82 7.13 11.87 2.69
C ILE A 82 6.63 11.24 4.00
N GLN A 83 7.36 11.49 5.09
CA GLN A 83 6.99 10.99 6.41
C GLN A 83 5.57 11.42 6.79
N ASN A 84 4.80 10.49 7.36
CA ASN A 84 3.45 10.68 7.87
C ASN A 84 2.42 11.21 6.86
N LEU A 85 2.71 11.11 5.55
CA LEU A 85 1.74 11.39 4.49
C LEU A 85 1.24 10.09 3.83
N PRO A 86 -0.07 9.99 3.54
CA PRO A 86 -0.63 8.83 2.89
C PRO A 86 -0.23 8.79 1.41
N VAL A 87 0.21 7.61 0.97
CA VAL A 87 0.39 7.27 -0.43
C VAL A 87 -0.73 6.33 -0.83
N VAL A 88 -1.58 6.77 -1.75
CA VAL A 88 -2.71 5.98 -2.24
C VAL A 88 -2.26 5.21 -3.48
N LEU A 89 -2.48 3.91 -3.44
CA LEU A 89 -2.16 2.97 -4.51
C LEU A 89 -3.42 2.27 -5.00
N PHE A 90 -3.58 2.17 -6.31
CA PHE A 90 -4.65 1.41 -6.95
C PHE A 90 -4.06 0.23 -7.72
N TYR A 91 -4.52 -0.97 -7.41
CA TYR A 91 -4.13 -2.16 -8.15
C TYR A 91 -4.97 -2.32 -9.41
N ASP A 92 -4.31 -2.40 -10.55
CA ASP A 92 -4.92 -2.78 -11.82
C ASP A 92 -4.72 -4.30 -12.06
N PRO A 93 -5.78 -5.11 -12.00
CA PRO A 93 -5.68 -6.56 -12.19
C PRO A 93 -5.35 -6.97 -13.63
N VAL A 94 -5.51 -6.08 -14.63
CA VAL A 94 -5.19 -6.37 -16.04
C VAL A 94 -3.69 -6.34 -16.28
N THR A 95 -3.03 -5.31 -15.75
CA THR A 95 -1.57 -5.15 -15.86
C THR A 95 -0.80 -5.76 -14.69
N ALA A 96 -1.50 -6.13 -13.62
CA ALA A 96 -0.94 -6.56 -12.34
C ALA A 96 0.00 -5.53 -11.70
N LEU A 97 -0.24 -4.23 -11.94
CA LEU A 97 0.58 -3.12 -11.43
C LEU A 97 -0.19 -2.24 -10.46
N TYR A 98 0.54 -1.65 -9.51
CA TYR A 98 0.04 -0.59 -8.64
C TYR A 98 0.35 0.79 -9.21
N TRP A 99 -0.70 1.60 -9.31
CA TRP A 99 -0.64 3.00 -9.70
C TRP A 99 -0.69 3.87 -8.44
N GLY A 100 0.36 4.65 -8.21
CA GLY A 100 0.44 5.56 -7.07
C GLY A 100 0.18 6.99 -7.46
N PHE A 101 -0.61 7.68 -6.64
CA PHE A 101 -0.80 9.13 -6.72
C PHE A 101 -0.43 9.76 -5.38
N PRO A 102 0.26 10.91 -5.35
CA PRO A 102 0.47 11.63 -4.11
C PRO A 102 -0.90 12.01 -3.53
N GLY A 103 -1.11 11.77 -2.23
CA GLY A 103 -2.33 12.16 -1.51
C GLY A 103 -2.52 13.67 -1.34
N THR A 104 -1.88 14.50 -2.16
CA THR A 104 -2.04 15.95 -2.16
C THR A 104 -3.26 16.31 -2.99
N LEU A 105 -4.40 16.49 -2.32
CA LEU A 105 -5.51 17.28 -2.84
C LEU A 105 -5.04 18.73 -2.89
N THR A 106 -4.55 19.18 -4.05
CA THR A 106 -4.42 20.61 -4.38
C THR A 106 -5.55 21.01 -5.31
#